data_AF-A0A8J5EEX5-F1
#
_entry.id   AF-A0A8J5EEX5-F1
#
_cell.length_a   1.000
_cell.length_b   1.000
_cell.length_c   1.000
_cell.angle_alpha   90.00
_cell.angle_beta   90.00
_cell.angle_gamma   90.00
#
_symmetry.space_group_name_H-M   'P 1'
#
loop_
_entity.id
_entity.type
_entity.pdbx_description
1 polymer ?
#
loop_
_entity_poly.entity_id
_entity_poly.type
_entity_poly.pdbx_seq_one_letter_code
_entity_poly.pdbx_strand_id
1 'polypeptide(L)'
;MFCGYRIPLWGCCRTADDWEFGPAHPRIGDSPGTPPEKEKGGGGIGDKVHRYRWRQIESLTGKFAPDAVVGEGGSSTVYLARLPDASLAAVKLHRPSERFHRAFRQELDVLLRLRHPHIVRLLGYCDDRGWARNRVRIRPFPSSPNLALISWPRAIAEEEGVLVLEYEPNGSLHEKLHGGGGTALPWARRMAVAHQVARALEYLHDGCDPTVIHGDVKAANVLLDGGMEAKLCDFGSARAGFSAAVAPPRSGRAMAVGSPGYIDPYYLRTGMVSKKSDVYSFGVLLLEIVTGEEAFDAQRELRLTAAMAAALRSPGERGAKVVDARLGEEYDAGEAAAALTVAAMCVGDNPGLRPSMTEVVKMLRETAAASVAPPVAVMPAKAKDGR
;
A
#
# COMPACT_ATOMS: atom_id res chain seq x y z
N MET A 1 0.64 25.77 11.57
CA MET A 1 0.41 24.63 12.48
C MET A 1 0.65 23.37 11.69
N PHE A 2 1.92 22.95 11.62
CA PHE A 2 2.32 21.68 11.05
C PHE A 2 2.04 20.62 12.11
N CYS A 3 1.09 19.73 11.84
CA CYS A 3 0.85 18.59 12.71
C CYS A 3 2.06 17.65 12.55
N GLY A 4 2.86 17.54 13.59
CA GLY A 4 4.11 16.77 13.58
C GLY A 4 3.86 15.32 13.22
N TYR A 5 4.57 14.86 12.18
CA TYR A 5 4.66 13.45 11.84
C TYR A 5 5.54 12.77 12.91
N ARG A 6 4.91 12.06 13.84
CA ARG A 6 5.52 10.91 14.51
C ARG A 6 5.11 9.68 13.72
N ILE A 7 6.00 9.19 12.87
CA ILE A 7 6.07 7.78 12.45
C ILE A 7 6.86 7.12 13.58
N PRO A 8 6.31 6.14 14.31
CA PRO A 8 6.36 4.74 13.89
C PRO A 8 5.10 3.95 14.34
N LEU A 9 4.75 2.77 13.85
CA LEU A 9 5.46 1.49 13.82
C LEU A 9 4.58 0.50 13.02
N TRP A 10 5.13 -0.28 12.09
CA TRP A 10 4.77 -1.70 12.06
C TRP A 10 5.64 -2.34 13.16
N GLY A 11 5.05 -2.49 14.34
CA GLY A 11 5.80 -2.75 15.58
C GLY A 11 6.30 -4.19 15.63
N CYS A 12 7.61 -4.36 15.81
CA CYS A 12 8.33 -5.56 16.26
C CYS A 12 7.80 -6.92 15.75
N CYS A 13 8.61 -7.59 14.93
CA CYS A 13 8.41 -8.97 14.49
C CYS A 13 7.96 -9.87 15.67
N ARG A 14 6.66 -10.18 15.71
CA ARG A 14 6.14 -11.35 16.40
C ARG A 14 5.79 -12.36 15.33
N THR A 15 6.41 -13.52 15.42
CA THR A 15 6.05 -14.67 14.58
C THR A 15 4.63 -15.13 14.94
N ALA A 16 3.96 -15.87 14.05
CA ALA A 16 2.64 -16.43 14.34
C ALA A 16 2.62 -17.31 15.62
N ASP A 17 3.80 -17.77 16.05
CA ASP A 17 4.02 -18.58 17.25
C ASP A 17 4.09 -17.75 18.55
N ASP A 18 4.26 -16.43 18.47
CA ASP A 18 4.30 -15.52 19.63
C ASP A 18 2.89 -15.10 20.12
N TRP A 19 1.84 -15.70 19.56
CA TRP A 19 0.45 -15.35 19.83
C TRP A 19 -0.32 -16.53 20.39
N GLU A 20 -0.71 -16.46 21.66
CA GLU A 20 -1.70 -17.37 22.23
C GLU A 20 -3.08 -17.00 21.70
N PHE A 21 -3.44 -17.52 20.52
CA PHE A 21 -4.81 -17.46 20.04
C PHE A 21 -5.69 -18.33 20.95
N GLY A 22 -6.65 -17.71 21.63
CA GLY A 22 -7.74 -18.46 22.27
C GLY A 22 -8.42 -19.41 21.27
N PRO A 23 -9.03 -20.51 21.74
CA PRO A 23 -9.58 -21.54 20.86
C PRO A 23 -10.57 -20.93 19.86
N ALA A 24 -10.51 -21.41 18.61
CA ALA A 24 -11.48 -21.05 17.58
C ALA A 24 -12.91 -21.28 18.13
N HIS A 25 -13.69 -20.21 18.24
CA HIS A 25 -15.02 -20.31 18.82
C HIS A 25 -15.93 -21.16 17.90
N PRO A 26 -16.69 -22.11 18.45
CA PRO A 26 -17.63 -22.89 17.66
C PRO A 26 -18.67 -21.98 17.00
N ARG A 27 -19.07 -22.38 15.79
CA ARG A 27 -20.12 -21.72 14.99
C ARG A 27 -21.28 -21.31 15.89
N ILE A 28 -21.52 -20.00 15.98
CA ILE A 28 -22.69 -19.48 16.71
C ILE A 28 -23.93 -19.97 15.93
N GLY A 29 -24.67 -20.86 16.58
CA GLY A 29 -25.88 -21.46 16.05
C GLY A 29 -26.96 -20.42 15.75
N ASP A 30 -27.64 -20.66 14.63
CA ASP A 30 -28.85 -19.97 14.23
C ASP A 30 -29.96 -20.15 15.27
N SER A 31 -30.70 -19.07 15.56
CA SER A 31 -32.02 -19.15 16.20
C SER A 31 -33.10 -18.78 15.19
N PRO A 32 -34.32 -19.35 15.33
CA PRO A 32 -35.10 -19.80 14.18
C PRO A 32 -36.00 -18.72 13.62
N GLY A 33 -36.00 -18.58 12.30
CA GLY A 33 -36.96 -17.74 11.58
C GLY A 33 -36.69 -17.77 10.09
N THR A 34 -37.57 -18.47 9.36
CA THR A 34 -37.66 -18.66 7.90
C THR A 34 -36.57 -19.53 7.24
N PRO A 35 -36.96 -20.55 6.43
CA PRO A 35 -36.01 -21.47 5.82
C PRO A 35 -35.25 -20.77 4.67
N PRO A 36 -33.92 -20.91 4.58
CA PRO A 36 -33.19 -20.50 3.40
C PRO A 36 -33.43 -21.51 2.28
N GLU A 37 -33.73 -21.00 1.09
CA GLU A 37 -33.72 -21.78 -0.13
C GLU A 37 -32.37 -22.47 -0.31
N LYS A 38 -32.42 -23.75 -0.70
CA LYS A 38 -31.25 -24.60 -0.93
C LYS A 38 -30.43 -24.05 -2.09
N GLU A 39 -29.35 -23.33 -1.82
CA GLU A 39 -28.25 -23.27 -2.78
C GLU A 39 -27.50 -24.60 -2.72
N LYS A 40 -27.69 -25.40 -3.78
CA LYS A 40 -26.95 -26.62 -4.04
C LYS A 40 -25.46 -26.29 -4.16
N GLY A 41 -24.65 -27.01 -3.37
CA GLY A 41 -23.20 -26.93 -3.40
C GLY A 41 -22.59 -27.36 -4.74
N GLY A 42 -21.41 -26.80 -4.98
CA GLY A 42 -20.52 -27.17 -6.08
C GLY A 42 -19.93 -25.94 -6.79
N GLY A 43 -19.02 -25.21 -6.15
CA GLY A 43 -18.29 -24.12 -6.80
C GLY A 43 -17.06 -23.73 -5.98
N GLY A 44 -15.89 -23.78 -6.60
CA GLY A 44 -14.59 -23.58 -5.95
C GLY A 44 -14.50 -22.31 -5.11
N ILE A 45 -13.83 -22.41 -3.97
CA ILE A 45 -13.47 -21.30 -3.09
C ILE A 45 -12.37 -20.52 -3.82
N GLY A 46 -12.75 -19.46 -4.53
CA GLY A 46 -11.80 -18.64 -5.27
C GLY A 46 -12.36 -17.25 -5.54
N ASP A 47 -11.59 -16.23 -5.17
CA ASP A 47 -11.59 -14.89 -5.78
C ASP A 47 -12.72 -13.88 -5.48
N LYS A 48 -13.74 -14.19 -4.68
CA LYS A 48 -14.77 -13.19 -4.33
C LYS A 48 -14.40 -12.38 -3.09
N VAL A 49 -14.38 -11.06 -3.22
CA VAL A 49 -14.22 -10.10 -2.11
C VAL A 49 -15.47 -10.16 -1.22
N HIS A 50 -15.29 -10.36 0.09
CA HIS A 50 -16.40 -10.51 1.03
C HIS A 50 -16.83 -9.18 1.66
N ARG A 51 -18.14 -8.91 1.70
CA ARG A 51 -18.69 -7.77 2.45
C ARG A 51 -19.06 -8.22 3.87
N TYR A 52 -18.25 -7.84 4.84
CA TYR A 52 -18.45 -8.16 6.25
C TYR A 52 -19.44 -7.20 6.91
N ARG A 53 -20.19 -7.72 7.89
CA ARG A 53 -20.88 -6.90 8.89
C ARG A 53 -19.92 -6.46 9.98
N TRP A 54 -20.22 -5.34 10.64
CA TRP A 54 -19.39 -4.82 11.73
C TRP A 54 -19.10 -5.84 12.83
N ARG A 55 -20.11 -6.60 13.28
CA ARG A 55 -19.95 -7.64 14.31
C ARG A 55 -18.98 -8.74 13.88
N GLN A 56 -18.89 -9.04 12.59
CA GLN A 56 -17.93 -10.01 12.07
C GLN A 56 -16.52 -9.45 12.16
N ILE A 57 -16.31 -8.18 11.80
CA ILE A 57 -15.01 -7.50 11.97
C ILE A 57 -14.59 -7.51 13.45
N GLU A 58 -15.48 -7.14 14.38
CA GLU A 58 -15.19 -7.20 15.82
C GLU A 58 -14.76 -8.60 16.26
N SER A 59 -15.43 -9.64 15.75
CA SER A 59 -15.06 -11.02 16.07
C SER A 59 -13.69 -11.41 15.48
N LEU A 60 -13.37 -10.96 14.27
CA LEU A 60 -12.12 -11.28 13.57
C LEU A 60 -10.90 -10.63 14.23
N THR A 61 -11.07 -9.44 14.83
CA THR A 61 -9.99 -8.65 15.46
C THR A 61 -9.91 -8.81 16.97
N GLY A 62 -10.67 -9.72 17.57
CA GLY A 62 -10.72 -9.87 19.04
C GLY A 62 -11.26 -8.61 19.75
N LYS A 63 -12.23 -7.91 19.13
CA LYS A 63 -12.77 -6.61 19.54
C LYS A 63 -11.73 -5.48 19.47
N PHE A 64 -10.90 -5.48 18.42
CA PHE A 64 -9.84 -4.49 18.21
C PHE A 64 -8.88 -4.42 19.40
N ALA A 65 -8.45 -5.60 19.85
CA ALA A 65 -7.57 -5.70 21.00
C ALA A 65 -6.23 -4.98 20.72
N PRO A 66 -5.67 -4.22 21.70
CA PRO A 66 -4.45 -3.42 21.47
C PRO A 66 -3.22 -4.25 21.11
N ASP A 67 -3.18 -5.50 21.55
CA ASP A 67 -2.13 -6.45 21.21
C ASP A 67 -2.19 -6.78 19.71
N ALA A 68 -3.37 -6.95 19.13
CA ALA A 68 -3.54 -7.24 17.70
C ALA A 68 -3.13 -6.07 16.77
N VAL A 69 -2.74 -4.90 17.28
CA VAL A 69 -2.29 -3.77 16.45
C VAL A 69 -0.95 -4.10 15.82
N VAL A 70 -0.95 -4.22 14.49
CA VAL A 70 0.28 -4.38 13.71
C VAL A 70 0.79 -3.05 13.20
N GLY A 71 -0.07 -2.05 13.00
CA GLY A 71 0.34 -0.72 12.56
C GLY A 71 -0.60 0.41 12.96
N GLU A 72 -0.04 1.56 13.29
CA GLU A 72 -0.82 2.78 13.54
C GLU A 72 -0.32 3.95 12.68
N GLY A 73 -1.25 4.59 11.97
CA GLY A 73 -0.98 5.75 11.13
C GLY A 73 -1.92 6.92 11.42
N GLY A 74 -1.65 8.06 10.78
CA GLY A 74 -2.44 9.28 10.97
C GLY A 74 -3.89 9.18 10.45
N SER A 75 -4.19 8.21 9.58
CA SER A 75 -5.51 8.02 8.94
C SER A 75 -6.22 6.73 9.34
N SER A 76 -5.48 5.73 9.83
CA SER A 76 -6.02 4.39 10.09
C SER A 76 -5.18 3.64 11.12
N THR A 77 -5.77 2.59 11.68
CA THR A 77 -5.08 1.58 12.51
C THR A 77 -5.26 0.22 11.85
N VAL A 78 -4.20 -0.57 11.78
CA VAL A 78 -4.19 -1.90 11.16
C VAL A 78 -4.06 -2.95 12.24
N TYR A 79 -5.00 -3.89 12.26
CA TYR A 79 -5.05 -5.00 13.19
C TYR A 79 -4.76 -6.31 12.47
N LEU A 80 -4.02 -7.22 13.11
CA LEU A 80 -3.95 -8.61 12.69
C LEU A 80 -5.28 -9.29 13.00
N ALA A 81 -5.78 -10.06 12.05
CA ALA A 81 -6.98 -10.85 12.21
C ALA A 81 -6.76 -12.28 11.70
N ARG A 82 -7.51 -13.22 12.27
CA ARG A 82 -7.57 -14.60 11.79
C ARG A 82 -8.91 -14.84 11.12
N LEU A 83 -8.89 -15.16 9.83
CA LEU A 83 -10.07 -15.50 9.05
C LEU A 83 -10.62 -16.90 9.41
N PRO A 84 -11.87 -17.22 9.05
CA PRO A 84 -12.49 -18.51 9.39
C PRO A 84 -11.76 -19.74 8.84
N ASP A 85 -10.99 -19.59 7.77
CA ASP A 85 -10.15 -20.62 7.16
C ASP A 85 -8.75 -20.71 7.81
N ALA A 86 -8.56 -20.05 8.96
CA ALA A 86 -7.32 -19.90 9.72
C ALA A 86 -6.22 -19.06 9.05
N SER A 87 -6.46 -18.50 7.85
CA SER A 87 -5.53 -17.57 7.22
C SER A 87 -5.47 -16.24 7.98
N LEU A 88 -4.33 -15.55 7.87
CA LEU A 88 -4.13 -14.24 8.48
C LEU A 88 -4.55 -13.12 7.53
N ALA A 89 -5.09 -12.05 8.09
CA ALA A 89 -5.51 -10.85 7.38
C ALA A 89 -5.10 -9.58 8.13
N ALA A 90 -4.88 -8.51 7.38
CA ALA A 90 -4.67 -7.17 7.88
C ALA A 90 -5.98 -6.38 7.81
N VAL A 91 -6.55 -6.02 8.96
CA VAL A 91 -7.79 -5.25 9.08
C VAL A 91 -7.44 -3.79 9.28
N LYS A 92 -7.57 -2.99 8.22
CA LYS A 92 -7.34 -1.54 8.22
C LYS A 92 -8.63 -0.80 8.59
N LEU A 93 -8.68 -0.26 9.81
CA LEU A 93 -9.77 0.56 10.33
C LEU A 93 -9.43 2.05 10.14
N HIS A 94 -10.22 2.75 9.32
CA HIS A 94 -10.06 4.19 9.12
C HIS A 94 -10.62 4.98 10.29
N ARG A 95 -9.91 6.03 10.70
CA ARG A 95 -10.37 6.95 11.76
C ARG A 95 -11.62 7.71 11.29
N PRO A 96 -12.57 8.02 12.20
CA PRO A 96 -13.77 8.74 11.82
C PRO A 96 -13.46 10.17 11.37
N SER A 97 -13.66 10.43 10.08
CA SER A 97 -13.53 11.76 9.46
C SER A 97 -14.05 11.70 8.03
N GLU A 98 -14.72 12.75 7.56
CA GLU A 98 -15.14 12.86 6.15
C GLU A 98 -13.95 12.69 5.19
N ARG A 99 -12.77 13.24 5.57
CA ARG A 99 -11.53 13.12 4.79
C ARG A 99 -11.08 11.66 4.68
N PHE A 100 -11.07 10.93 5.79
CA PHE A 100 -10.60 9.54 5.83
C PHE A 100 -11.62 8.56 5.27
N HIS A 101 -12.91 8.86 5.40
CA HIS A 101 -13.98 8.13 4.72
C HIS A 101 -13.89 8.24 3.20
N ARG A 102 -13.52 9.43 2.67
CA ARG A 102 -13.22 9.59 1.24
C ARG A 102 -12.03 8.73 0.81
N ALA A 103 -10.96 8.72 1.61
CA ALA A 103 -9.79 7.88 1.34
C ALA A 103 -10.16 6.38 1.36
N PHE A 104 -10.95 5.94 2.35
CA PHE A 104 -11.48 4.58 2.42
C PHE A 104 -12.27 4.20 1.17
N ARG A 105 -13.24 5.03 0.74
CA ARG A 105 -14.04 4.75 -0.46
C ARG A 105 -13.16 4.69 -1.70
N GLN A 106 -12.23 5.62 -1.83
CA GLN A 106 -11.29 5.66 -2.96
C GLN A 106 -10.43 4.40 -3.02
N GLU A 107 -9.88 3.96 -1.89
CA GLU A 107 -9.09 2.74 -1.78
C GLU A 107 -9.94 1.49 -2.08
N LEU A 108 -11.15 1.40 -1.52
CA LEU A 108 -12.08 0.32 -1.78
C LEU A 108 -12.45 0.20 -3.27
N ASP A 109 -12.85 1.30 -3.90
CA ASP A 109 -13.29 1.34 -5.30
C ASP A 109 -12.18 0.91 -6.27
N VAL A 110 -10.92 1.27 -5.95
CA VAL A 110 -9.74 0.88 -6.71
C VAL A 110 -9.46 -0.60 -6.46
N LEU A 111 -9.28 -1.02 -5.21
CA LEU A 111 -8.89 -2.39 -4.86
C LEU A 111 -9.89 -3.46 -5.30
N LEU A 112 -11.18 -3.14 -5.42
CA LEU A 112 -12.19 -4.05 -5.97
C LEU A 112 -11.91 -4.46 -7.43
N ARG A 113 -11.10 -3.68 -8.15
CA ARG A 113 -10.79 -3.89 -9.58
C ARG A 113 -9.37 -4.39 -9.82
N LEU A 114 -8.49 -4.27 -8.83
CA LEU A 114 -7.08 -4.61 -8.98
C LEU A 114 -6.85 -6.10 -8.70
N ARG A 115 -6.11 -6.75 -9.61
CA ARG A 115 -5.58 -8.09 -9.41
C ARG A 115 -4.19 -8.17 -10.01
N HIS A 116 -3.18 -8.17 -9.15
CA HIS A 116 -1.80 -8.23 -9.56
C HIS A 116 -0.94 -8.84 -8.44
N PRO A 117 0.06 -9.70 -8.74
CA PRO A 117 0.87 -10.36 -7.72
C PRO A 117 1.65 -9.39 -6.82
N HIS A 118 1.99 -8.20 -7.32
CA HIS A 118 2.72 -7.17 -6.58
C HIS A 118 1.83 -6.02 -6.08
N ILE A 119 0.53 -6.29 -5.91
CA ILE A 119 -0.42 -5.37 -5.26
C ILE A 119 -1.14 -6.14 -4.17
N VAL A 120 -1.25 -5.54 -2.99
CA VAL A 120 -1.95 -6.17 -1.86
C VAL A 120 -3.40 -6.47 -2.23
N ARG A 121 -3.80 -7.73 -2.04
CA ARG A 121 -5.13 -8.21 -2.36
C ARG A 121 -6.17 -7.83 -1.31
N LEU A 122 -7.29 -7.30 -1.77
CA LEU A 122 -8.48 -7.10 -0.95
C LEU A 122 -9.21 -8.43 -0.75
N LEU A 123 -9.39 -8.81 0.52
CA LEU A 123 -10.14 -10.01 0.92
C LEU A 123 -11.60 -9.67 1.24
N GLY A 124 -11.82 -8.47 1.77
CA GLY A 124 -13.15 -7.99 2.09
C GLY A 124 -13.17 -6.57 2.63
N TYR A 125 -14.35 -6.09 2.96
CA TYR A 125 -14.55 -4.76 3.49
C TYR A 125 -15.80 -4.70 4.37
N CYS A 126 -15.90 -3.67 5.20
CA CYS A 126 -17.11 -3.34 5.93
C CYS A 126 -17.38 -1.83 5.81
N ASP A 127 -18.58 -1.51 5.33
CA ASP A 127 -19.11 -0.15 5.18
C ASP A 127 -20.42 0.05 5.97
N ASP A 128 -20.76 -0.89 6.85
CA ASP A 128 -22.01 -0.96 7.61
C ASP A 128 -22.27 0.29 8.48
N ARG A 129 -21.22 0.96 8.94
CA ARG A 129 -21.33 2.16 9.78
C ARG A 129 -21.40 3.46 8.94
N GLY A 130 -21.37 3.39 7.61
CA GLY A 130 -21.38 4.54 6.71
C GLY A 130 -22.77 5.04 6.25
N TRP A 131 -22.94 6.37 6.22
CA TRP A 131 -23.94 7.26 5.56
C TRP A 131 -25.44 6.84 5.46
N ALA A 132 -25.78 5.65 4.99
CA ALA A 132 -27.15 5.29 4.61
C ALA A 132 -28.15 5.27 5.80
N ARG A 133 -27.67 5.08 7.03
CA ARG A 133 -28.53 5.08 8.23
C ARG A 133 -28.73 6.48 8.84
N ASN A 134 -27.99 7.49 8.38
CA ASN A 134 -28.03 8.87 8.89
C ASN A 134 -28.83 9.84 7.99
N ARG A 135 -29.72 9.35 7.10
CA ARG A 135 -30.64 10.25 6.40
C ARG A 135 -31.60 10.90 7.39
N VAL A 136 -31.72 12.22 7.30
CA VAL A 136 -32.79 13.01 7.92
C VAL A 136 -34.13 12.32 7.61
N ARG A 137 -34.82 11.84 8.63
CA ARG A 137 -36.18 11.33 8.46
C ARG A 137 -37.13 12.52 8.51
N ILE A 138 -37.77 12.76 7.38
CA ILE A 138 -38.86 13.74 7.23
C ILE A 138 -40.15 12.95 7.35
N ARG A 139 -40.95 13.21 8.39
CA ARG A 139 -42.29 12.65 8.54
C ARG A 139 -43.34 13.76 8.49
N PRO A 140 -44.53 13.53 7.90
CA PRO A 140 -45.63 14.49 7.96
C PRO A 140 -46.00 14.77 9.41
N PHE A 141 -46.25 16.04 9.77
CA PHE A 141 -46.69 16.38 11.12
C PHE A 141 -48.16 15.95 11.29
N PRO A 142 -48.52 15.21 12.36
CA PRO A 142 -49.83 14.55 12.47
C PRO A 142 -51.04 15.49 12.38
N SER A 143 -50.84 16.77 12.74
CA SER A 143 -51.91 17.76 12.90
C SER A 143 -51.83 18.92 11.91
N SER A 144 -50.87 18.93 10.98
CA SER A 144 -50.67 20.05 10.05
C SER A 144 -50.01 19.58 8.75
N PRO A 145 -50.72 19.56 7.62
CA PRO A 145 -50.23 19.00 6.36
C PRO A 145 -49.05 19.78 5.74
N ASN A 146 -48.82 21.02 6.17
CA ASN A 146 -47.72 21.86 5.69
C ASN A 146 -46.47 21.85 6.60
N LEU A 147 -46.48 21.04 7.67
CA LEU A 147 -45.34 20.90 8.59
C LEU A 147 -44.76 19.50 8.50
N ALA A 148 -43.45 19.40 8.58
CA ALA A 148 -42.75 18.13 8.64
C ALA A 148 -41.95 18.03 9.93
N LEU A 149 -42.04 16.88 10.61
CA LEU A 149 -41.15 16.55 11.71
C LEU A 149 -39.80 16.11 11.10
N ILE A 150 -38.78 16.94 11.34
CA ILE A 150 -37.40 16.66 10.97
C ILE A 150 -36.73 16.01 12.18
N SER A 151 -36.57 14.68 12.15
CA SER A 151 -35.77 14.01 13.18
C SER A 151 -34.33 13.87 12.70
N TRP A 152 -33.43 14.55 13.39
CA TRP A 152 -31.99 14.37 13.25
C TRP A 152 -31.57 13.11 14.01
N PRO A 153 -30.70 12.24 13.46
CA PRO A 153 -30.12 11.15 14.23
C PRO A 153 -29.43 11.72 15.49
N ARG A 154 -29.77 11.17 16.65
CA ARG A 154 -28.98 11.37 17.88
C ARG A 154 -27.67 10.61 17.65
N ALA A 155 -26.56 11.34 17.67
CA ALA A 155 -25.19 10.91 17.38
C ALA A 155 -24.83 10.85 15.89
N ILE A 156 -23.82 11.63 15.54
CA ILE A 156 -23.02 11.50 14.32
C ILE A 156 -22.40 10.10 14.41
N ALA A 157 -22.97 9.11 13.74
CA ALA A 157 -22.31 7.81 13.65
C ALA A 157 -20.93 8.05 13.04
N GLU A 158 -19.90 7.71 13.81
CA GLU A 158 -18.50 7.77 13.43
C GLU A 158 -18.34 7.02 12.09
N GLU A 159 -17.93 7.74 11.04
CA GLU A 159 -17.82 7.21 9.68
C GLU A 159 -16.60 6.29 9.59
N GLU A 160 -16.77 5.06 10.04
CA GLU A 160 -15.73 4.04 10.08
C GLU A 160 -15.82 3.15 8.84
N GLY A 161 -14.76 3.17 8.03
CA GLY A 161 -14.55 2.28 6.90
C GLY A 161 -13.48 1.24 7.22
N VAL A 162 -13.78 -0.04 6.95
CA VAL A 162 -12.85 -1.14 7.22
C VAL A 162 -12.50 -1.86 5.92
N LEU A 163 -11.21 -2.09 5.71
CA LEU A 163 -10.69 -2.97 4.67
C LEU A 163 -10.06 -4.20 5.34
N VAL A 164 -10.32 -5.37 4.76
CA VAL A 164 -9.68 -6.64 5.13
C VAL A 164 -8.77 -7.03 3.98
N LEU A 165 -7.47 -6.90 4.20
CA LEU A 165 -6.42 -7.15 3.23
C LEU A 165 -5.69 -8.44 3.57
N GLU A 166 -4.98 -9.02 2.62
CA GLU A 166 -3.99 -10.06 2.94
C GLU A 166 -2.92 -9.52 3.89
N TYR A 167 -2.46 -10.37 4.79
CA TYR A 167 -1.41 -10.03 5.74
C TYR A 167 -0.05 -10.42 5.18
N GLU A 168 0.87 -9.47 5.20
CA GLU A 168 2.24 -9.66 4.72
C GLU A 168 3.21 -9.72 5.92
N PRO A 169 3.83 -10.88 6.20
CA PRO A 169 4.50 -11.12 7.48
C PRO A 169 5.87 -10.44 7.61
N ASN A 170 6.50 -10.05 6.50
CA ASN A 170 7.88 -9.58 6.51
C ASN A 170 8.04 -8.07 6.66
N GLY A 171 6.99 -7.35 7.05
CA GLY A 171 7.16 -5.94 7.32
C GLY A 171 7.12 -5.07 6.06
N SER A 172 7.28 -3.78 6.25
CA SER A 172 7.40 -2.84 5.14
C SER A 172 8.85 -2.77 4.65
N LEU A 173 9.06 -2.37 3.40
CA LEU A 173 10.40 -2.11 2.88
C LEU A 173 11.11 -1.02 3.68
N HIS A 174 10.38 -0.01 4.15
CA HIS A 174 10.93 1.05 5.00
C HIS A 174 11.59 0.47 6.26
N GLU A 175 10.98 -0.53 6.90
CA GLU A 175 11.56 -1.19 8.08
C GLU A 175 12.79 -2.03 7.75
N LYS A 176 12.80 -2.70 6.59
CA LYS A 176 13.97 -3.46 6.15
C LYS A 176 15.14 -2.57 5.75
N LEU A 177 14.89 -1.34 5.32
CA LEU A 177 15.93 -0.37 5.00
C LEU A 177 16.41 0.37 6.25
N HIS A 178 15.51 0.78 7.15
CA HIS A 178 15.81 1.77 8.21
C HIS A 178 15.65 1.25 9.65
N GLY A 179 15.07 0.08 9.88
CA GLY A 179 14.64 -0.43 11.19
C GLY A 179 15.73 -0.79 12.22
N GLY A 180 16.98 -0.37 12.01
CA GLY A 180 18.01 -0.25 13.05
C GLY A 180 18.54 -1.54 13.72
N GLY A 181 18.13 -2.74 13.32
CA GLY A 181 18.43 -3.96 14.10
C GLY A 181 18.79 -5.23 13.33
N GLY A 182 19.11 -5.17 12.04
CA GLY A 182 19.37 -6.36 11.23
C GLY A 182 20.44 -6.19 10.15
N THR A 183 20.85 -7.31 9.56
CA THR A 183 21.64 -7.37 8.33
C THR A 183 20.96 -6.58 7.22
N ALA A 184 21.73 -5.82 6.44
CA ALA A 184 21.19 -5.08 5.31
C ALA A 184 20.44 -6.01 4.35
N LEU A 185 19.32 -5.53 3.79
CA LEU A 185 18.62 -6.25 2.74
C LEU A 185 19.60 -6.50 1.57
N PRO A 186 19.83 -7.75 1.13
CA PRO A 186 20.83 -8.03 0.09
C PRO A 186 20.55 -7.29 -1.21
N TRP A 187 21.61 -6.96 -1.95
CA TRP A 187 21.52 -6.20 -3.21
C TRP A 187 20.53 -6.82 -4.21
N ALA A 188 20.61 -8.14 -4.41
CA ALA A 188 19.69 -8.84 -5.32
C ALA A 188 18.22 -8.66 -4.92
N ARG A 189 17.93 -8.67 -3.61
CA ARG A 189 16.57 -8.44 -3.10
C ARG A 189 16.11 -7.00 -3.26
N ARG A 190 17.00 -6.02 -3.08
CA ARG A 190 16.73 -4.60 -3.37
C ARG A 190 16.30 -4.40 -4.81
N MET A 191 17.03 -4.97 -5.76
CA MET A 191 16.72 -4.83 -7.19
C MET A 191 15.45 -5.60 -7.58
N ALA A 192 15.23 -6.79 -7.02
CA ALA A 192 13.99 -7.54 -7.20
C ALA A 192 12.76 -6.73 -6.73
N VAL A 193 12.82 -6.15 -5.53
CA VAL A 193 11.74 -5.29 -5.00
C VAL A 193 11.49 -4.08 -5.90
N ALA A 194 12.54 -3.37 -6.32
CA ALA A 194 12.40 -2.22 -7.23
C ALA A 194 11.69 -2.60 -8.53
N HIS A 195 12.09 -3.73 -9.14
CA HIS A 195 11.45 -4.23 -10.35
C HIS A 195 9.99 -4.67 -10.12
N GLN A 196 9.68 -5.33 -9.01
CA GLN A 196 8.32 -5.76 -8.66
C GLN A 196 7.37 -4.57 -8.44
N VAL A 197 7.84 -3.52 -7.76
CA VAL A 197 7.08 -2.26 -7.60
C VAL A 197 6.89 -1.58 -8.96
N ALA A 198 7.92 -1.56 -9.81
CA ALA A 198 7.81 -1.01 -11.16
C ALA A 198 6.73 -1.71 -11.98
N ARG A 199 6.65 -3.05 -11.91
CA ARG A 199 5.60 -3.85 -12.55
C ARG A 199 4.21 -3.57 -12.00
N ALA A 200 4.08 -3.36 -10.69
CA ALA A 200 2.81 -2.95 -10.10
C ALA A 200 2.33 -1.60 -10.66
N LEU A 201 3.23 -0.62 -10.77
CA LEU A 201 2.90 0.70 -11.32
C LEU A 201 2.63 0.66 -12.83
N GLU A 202 3.37 -0.14 -13.60
CA GLU A 202 3.08 -0.43 -15.01
C GLU A 202 1.65 -0.95 -15.18
N TYR A 203 1.26 -1.94 -14.37
CA TYR A 203 -0.11 -2.47 -14.37
C TYR A 203 -1.17 -1.41 -14.03
N LEU A 204 -0.91 -0.54 -13.04
CA LEU A 204 -1.84 0.54 -12.70
C LEU A 204 -1.98 1.57 -13.83
N HIS A 205 -0.87 1.91 -14.48
CA HIS A 205 -0.81 2.96 -15.50
C HIS A 205 -1.40 2.49 -16.83
N ASP A 206 -1.00 1.32 -17.28
CA ASP A 206 -1.23 0.85 -18.65
C ASP A 206 -2.06 -0.45 -18.70
N GLY A 207 -2.14 -1.20 -17.59
CA GLY A 207 -2.93 -2.44 -17.49
C GLY A 207 -4.35 -2.27 -16.94
N CYS A 208 -4.69 -1.10 -16.38
CA CYS A 208 -6.01 -0.80 -15.84
C CYS A 208 -6.82 0.12 -16.75
N ASP A 209 -8.11 -0.19 -16.96
CA ASP A 209 -9.08 0.70 -17.57
C ASP A 209 -10.28 0.95 -16.62
N PRO A 210 -10.46 2.19 -16.12
CA PRO A 210 -9.62 3.36 -16.37
C PRO A 210 -8.24 3.27 -15.70
N THR A 211 -7.26 4.00 -16.25
CA THR A 211 -5.93 4.18 -15.65
C THR A 211 -6.03 4.57 -14.18
N VAL A 212 -5.17 3.96 -13.35
CA VAL A 212 -5.00 4.28 -11.94
C VAL A 212 -3.64 4.94 -11.72
N ILE A 213 -3.64 6.06 -10.99
CA ILE A 213 -2.43 6.69 -10.45
C ILE A 213 -2.42 6.43 -8.95
N HIS A 214 -1.33 5.89 -8.43
CA HIS A 214 -1.20 5.50 -7.03
C HIS A 214 -1.20 6.73 -6.10
N GLY A 215 -0.38 7.74 -6.41
CA GLY A 215 -0.37 9.04 -5.71
C GLY A 215 0.40 9.09 -4.40
N ASP A 216 0.78 7.95 -3.80
CA ASP A 216 1.61 7.90 -2.58
C ASP A 216 2.61 6.74 -2.60
N VAL A 217 3.41 6.61 -3.66
CA VAL A 217 4.47 5.59 -3.76
C VAL A 217 5.62 5.95 -2.79
N LYS A 218 5.93 5.04 -1.86
CA LYS A 218 6.99 5.19 -0.85
C LYS A 218 7.37 3.85 -0.24
N ALA A 219 8.53 3.75 0.43
CA ALA A 219 8.99 2.49 1.01
C ALA A 219 8.03 1.93 2.09
N ALA A 220 7.34 2.79 2.84
CA ALA A 220 6.37 2.36 3.84
C ALA A 220 5.09 1.74 3.24
N ASN A 221 4.80 2.00 1.95
CA ASN A 221 3.65 1.44 1.23
C ASN A 221 4.05 0.23 0.37
N VAL A 222 5.27 -0.30 0.53
CA VAL A 222 5.73 -1.54 -0.09
C VAL A 222 5.87 -2.57 1.01
N LEU A 223 4.97 -3.55 1.03
CA LEU A 223 4.99 -4.66 1.98
C LEU A 223 5.78 -5.84 1.40
N LEU A 224 6.31 -6.69 2.27
CA LEU A 224 7.06 -7.87 1.88
C LEU A 224 6.32 -9.13 2.32
N ASP A 225 6.08 -10.01 1.35
CA ASP A 225 5.42 -11.29 1.59
C ASP A 225 6.36 -12.33 2.24
N GLY A 226 5.85 -13.53 2.49
CA GLY A 226 6.64 -14.63 3.07
C GLY A 226 7.89 -15.03 2.25
N GLY A 227 7.91 -14.76 0.95
CA GLY A 227 9.04 -14.97 0.03
C GLY A 227 9.98 -13.77 -0.10
N MET A 228 9.75 -12.70 0.67
CA MET A 228 10.44 -11.40 0.53
C MET A 228 10.18 -10.74 -0.83
N GLU A 229 9.03 -11.01 -1.45
CA GLU A 229 8.57 -10.30 -2.64
C GLU A 229 7.72 -9.09 -2.27
N ALA A 230 7.81 -8.05 -3.09
CA ALA A 230 7.13 -6.78 -2.85
C ALA A 230 5.67 -6.79 -3.28
N LYS A 231 4.84 -6.15 -2.45
CA LYS A 231 3.45 -5.82 -2.74
C LYS A 231 3.15 -4.36 -2.39
N LEU A 232 2.70 -3.60 -3.38
CA LEU A 232 2.29 -2.21 -3.22
C LEU A 232 0.92 -2.15 -2.51
N CYS A 233 0.80 -1.26 -1.52
CA CYS A 233 -0.39 -1.07 -0.70
C CYS A 233 -0.75 0.42 -0.54
N ASP A 234 -1.87 0.68 0.15
CA ASP A 234 -2.37 2.02 0.50
C ASP A 234 -2.82 2.89 -0.69
N PHE A 235 -3.98 2.56 -1.26
CA PHE A 235 -4.60 3.28 -2.38
C PHE A 235 -5.51 4.43 -1.92
N GLY A 236 -5.40 4.88 -0.67
CA GLY A 236 -6.23 5.97 -0.12
C GLY A 236 -6.04 7.32 -0.80
N SER A 237 -4.90 7.50 -1.49
CA SER A 237 -4.57 8.70 -2.30
C SER A 237 -4.73 8.46 -3.80
N ALA A 238 -5.12 7.27 -4.22
CA ALA A 238 -5.17 6.89 -5.62
C ALA A 238 -6.23 7.68 -6.40
N ARG A 239 -5.99 7.84 -7.70
CA ARG A 239 -6.92 8.51 -8.62
C ARG A 239 -7.14 7.64 -9.83
N ALA A 240 -8.40 7.46 -10.23
CA ALA A 240 -8.77 6.68 -11.40
C ALA A 240 -9.70 7.48 -12.35
N GLY A 241 -9.62 7.21 -13.66
CA GLY A 241 -10.49 7.83 -14.66
C GLY A 241 -10.30 9.35 -14.77
N PHE A 242 -11.39 10.11 -14.93
CA PHE A 242 -11.31 11.58 -15.03
C PHE A 242 -10.59 12.22 -13.84
N SER A 243 -10.69 11.64 -12.64
CA SER A 243 -9.98 12.11 -11.44
C SER A 243 -8.45 12.05 -11.58
N ALA A 244 -7.93 11.15 -12.41
CA ALA A 244 -6.49 10.96 -12.63
C ALA A 244 -5.82 12.18 -13.29
N ALA A 245 -6.56 13.02 -14.02
CA ALA A 245 -6.04 14.20 -14.71
C ALA A 245 -6.55 15.55 -14.12
N VAL A 246 -7.36 15.52 -13.06
CA VAL A 246 -8.06 16.71 -12.55
C VAL A 246 -7.18 17.51 -11.58
N ALA A 247 -7.06 18.81 -11.86
CA ALA A 247 -6.49 19.79 -10.92
C ALA A 247 -7.41 19.93 -9.69
N PRO A 248 -6.87 20.04 -8.45
CA PRO A 248 -7.68 20.29 -7.27
C PRO A 248 -8.44 21.62 -7.40
N PRO A 249 -9.61 21.76 -6.75
CA PRO A 249 -10.38 23.00 -6.78
C PRO A 249 -9.54 24.20 -6.31
N ARG A 250 -9.70 25.35 -6.99
CA ARG A 250 -8.94 26.59 -6.79
C ARG A 250 -9.17 27.28 -5.44
N SER A 251 -10.05 26.76 -4.59
CA SER A 251 -10.39 27.34 -3.30
C SER A 251 -9.49 26.77 -2.18
N GLY A 252 -8.41 27.49 -1.88
CA GLY A 252 -7.73 27.50 -0.57
C GLY A 252 -6.95 26.23 -0.19
N ARG A 253 -5.61 26.32 -0.24
CA ARG A 253 -4.65 25.30 0.24
C ARG A 253 -5.11 23.87 -0.06
N ALA A 254 -4.92 23.42 -1.30
CA ALA A 254 -4.79 21.98 -1.53
C ALA A 254 -3.64 21.52 -0.62
N MET A 255 -3.96 20.86 0.50
CA MET A 255 -2.94 20.16 1.28
C MET A 255 -2.31 19.19 0.28
N ALA A 256 -1.05 19.41 -0.09
CA ALA A 256 -0.33 18.48 -0.94
C ALA A 256 -0.49 17.09 -0.30
N VAL A 257 -1.17 16.20 -1.00
CA VAL A 257 -1.36 14.82 -0.55
C VAL A 257 -0.12 14.05 -0.98
N GLY A 258 0.47 13.30 -0.06
CA GLY A 258 1.69 12.54 -0.30
C GLY A 258 2.69 12.68 0.84
N SER A 259 3.68 11.81 0.84
CA SER A 259 4.67 11.73 1.91
C SER A 259 5.88 12.63 1.62
N PRO A 260 6.39 13.41 2.60
CA PRO A 260 7.56 14.26 2.41
C PRO A 260 8.74 13.49 1.80
N GLY A 261 9.46 14.12 0.86
CA GLY A 261 10.54 13.49 0.11
C GLY A 261 10.12 12.85 -1.21
N TYR A 262 8.93 12.23 -1.28
CA TYR A 262 8.44 11.52 -2.49
C TYR A 262 7.56 12.38 -3.39
N ILE A 263 7.05 13.51 -2.89
CA ILE A 263 6.09 14.35 -3.64
C ILE A 263 6.78 15.00 -4.84
N ASP A 264 6.24 14.76 -6.03
CA ASP A 264 6.68 15.39 -7.28
C ASP A 264 6.64 16.93 -7.18
N PRO A 265 7.78 17.62 -7.36
CA PRO A 265 7.84 19.08 -7.38
C PRO A 265 6.90 19.71 -8.42
N TYR A 266 6.65 19.03 -9.54
CA TYR A 266 5.70 19.50 -10.54
C TYR A 266 4.27 19.47 -10.01
N TYR A 267 3.88 18.39 -9.31
CA TYR A 267 2.59 18.31 -8.63
C TYR A 267 2.45 19.38 -7.54
N LEU A 268 3.50 19.63 -6.74
CA LEU A 268 3.49 20.70 -5.74
C LEU A 268 3.23 22.09 -6.35
N ARG A 269 3.79 22.37 -7.52
CA ARG A 269 3.63 23.67 -8.20
C ARG A 269 2.29 23.82 -8.92
N THR A 270 1.80 22.75 -9.54
CA THR A 270 0.66 22.82 -10.48
C THR A 270 -0.63 22.26 -9.89
N GLY A 271 -0.55 21.43 -8.85
CA GLY A 271 -1.65 20.61 -8.35
C GLY A 271 -2.01 19.44 -9.27
N MET A 272 -1.32 19.26 -10.40
CA MET A 272 -1.65 18.21 -11.37
C MET A 272 -1.00 16.88 -10.98
N VAL A 273 -1.84 15.88 -10.69
CA VAL A 273 -1.41 14.50 -10.52
C VAL A 273 -1.41 13.82 -11.89
N SER A 274 -0.41 12.99 -12.17
CA SER A 274 -0.31 12.24 -13.42
C SER A 274 0.44 10.94 -13.21
N LYS A 275 0.46 10.05 -14.23
CA LYS A 275 1.36 8.89 -14.27
C LYS A 275 2.81 9.28 -13.95
N LYS A 276 3.24 10.45 -14.44
CA LYS A 276 4.61 10.97 -14.23
C LYS A 276 4.89 11.40 -12.79
N SER A 277 3.86 11.63 -11.98
CA SER A 277 4.02 11.89 -10.54
C SER A 277 4.37 10.60 -9.80
N ASP A 278 3.73 9.48 -10.13
CA ASP A 278 4.13 8.15 -9.63
C ASP A 278 5.56 7.79 -10.08
N VAL A 279 5.92 8.10 -11.35
CA VAL A 279 7.29 7.87 -11.84
C VAL A 279 8.32 8.63 -11.02
N TYR A 280 8.04 9.89 -10.65
CA TYR A 280 8.94 10.66 -9.77
C TYR A 280 9.08 9.98 -8.40
N SER A 281 7.96 9.64 -7.76
CA SER A 281 7.96 8.99 -6.45
C SER A 281 8.67 7.62 -6.49
N PHE A 282 8.52 6.87 -7.59
CA PHE A 282 9.29 5.65 -7.84
C PHE A 282 10.80 5.92 -7.96
N GLY A 283 11.20 6.99 -8.65
CA GLY A 283 12.60 7.40 -8.71
C GLY A 283 13.21 7.70 -7.34
N VAL A 284 12.44 8.34 -6.46
CA VAL A 284 12.84 8.57 -5.05
C VAL A 284 12.95 7.25 -4.28
N LEU A 285 11.96 6.36 -4.43
CA LEU A 285 11.99 5.02 -3.84
C LEU A 285 13.22 4.22 -4.30
N LEU A 286 13.57 4.29 -5.59
CA LEU A 286 14.75 3.62 -6.12
C LEU A 286 16.04 4.17 -5.52
N LEU A 287 16.13 5.49 -5.31
CA LEU A 287 17.26 6.08 -4.58
C LEU A 287 17.34 5.53 -3.16
N GLU A 288 16.24 5.55 -2.41
CA GLU A 288 16.17 5.03 -1.05
C GLU A 288 16.56 3.54 -0.98
N ILE A 289 16.16 2.73 -1.97
CA ILE A 289 16.56 1.33 -2.08
C ILE A 289 18.09 1.20 -2.28
N VAL A 290 18.69 2.00 -3.15
CA VAL A 290 20.14 1.94 -3.45
C VAL A 290 20.97 2.46 -2.29
N THR A 291 20.59 3.59 -1.71
CA THR A 291 21.38 4.29 -0.70
C THR A 291 21.15 3.76 0.72
N GLY A 292 19.97 3.16 0.97
CA GLY A 292 19.54 2.84 2.33
C GLY A 292 19.29 4.08 3.20
N GLU A 293 19.18 5.26 2.59
CA GLU A 293 18.93 6.55 3.25
C GLU A 293 17.46 6.94 3.10
N GLU A 294 16.86 7.57 4.12
CA GLU A 294 15.46 8.01 4.07
C GLU A 294 15.25 9.08 2.98
N ALA A 295 14.06 9.07 2.35
CA ALA A 295 13.71 10.03 1.31
C ALA A 295 13.70 11.49 1.80
N PHE A 296 13.49 11.73 3.09
CA PHE A 296 13.51 13.03 3.71
C PHE A 296 14.13 12.98 5.11
N ASP A 297 15.30 13.58 5.26
CA ASP A 297 15.94 13.79 6.56
C ASP A 297 15.24 14.95 7.29
N ALA A 298 14.46 14.62 8.31
CA ALA A 298 13.73 15.60 9.11
C ALA A 298 14.63 16.50 9.98
N GLN A 299 15.82 16.04 10.36
CA GLN A 299 16.75 16.83 11.16
C GLN A 299 17.45 17.90 10.32
N ARG A 300 17.81 17.55 9.08
CA ARG A 300 18.49 18.44 8.14
C ARG A 300 17.55 19.17 7.20
N GLU A 301 16.25 18.85 7.26
CA GLU A 301 15.21 19.26 6.31
C GLU A 301 15.63 19.02 4.84
N LEU A 302 16.36 17.93 4.60
CA LEU A 302 17.01 17.66 3.33
C LEU A 302 16.35 16.50 2.60
N ARG A 303 15.97 16.72 1.34
CA ARG A 303 15.46 15.65 0.47
C ARG A 303 16.61 14.79 -0.04
N LEU A 304 16.39 13.48 -0.12
CA LEU A 304 17.36 12.54 -0.69
C LEU A 304 17.78 12.92 -2.11
N THR A 305 16.84 13.38 -2.94
CA THR A 305 17.12 13.86 -4.30
C THR A 305 18.10 15.04 -4.33
N ALA A 306 18.04 15.92 -3.32
CA ALA A 306 18.98 17.04 -3.19
C ALA A 306 20.35 16.56 -2.69
N ALA A 307 20.38 15.68 -1.69
CA ALA A 307 21.61 15.07 -1.19
C ALA A 307 22.35 14.30 -2.29
N MET A 308 21.63 13.58 -3.14
CA MET A 308 22.17 12.73 -4.20
C MET A 308 22.38 13.47 -5.53
N ALA A 309 22.15 14.78 -5.60
CA ALA A 309 22.21 15.54 -6.86
C ALA A 309 23.55 15.39 -7.61
N ALA A 310 24.65 15.27 -6.87
CA ALA A 310 25.98 15.04 -7.42
C ALA A 310 26.15 13.64 -8.04
N ALA A 311 25.54 12.61 -7.46
CA ALA A 311 25.58 11.24 -7.98
C ALA A 311 24.62 11.05 -9.15
N LEU A 312 23.44 11.68 -9.11
CA LEU A 312 22.46 11.68 -10.20
C LEU A 312 22.98 12.31 -11.49
N ARG A 313 23.88 13.31 -11.41
CA ARG A 313 24.53 13.92 -12.59
C ARG A 313 25.61 13.05 -13.21
N SER A 314 26.25 12.17 -12.44
CA SER A 314 27.33 11.32 -12.89
C SER A 314 27.24 9.91 -12.27
N PRO A 315 26.22 9.10 -12.62
CA PRO A 315 25.98 7.83 -11.95
C PRO A 315 27.14 6.84 -12.06
N GLY A 316 27.83 6.79 -13.20
CA GLY A 316 28.94 5.85 -13.43
C GLY A 316 30.17 6.08 -12.55
N GLU A 317 30.51 7.33 -12.25
CA GLU A 317 31.71 7.65 -11.44
C GLU A 317 31.41 7.67 -9.93
N ARG A 318 30.18 8.04 -9.57
CA ARG A 318 29.80 8.34 -8.18
C ARG A 318 28.83 7.33 -7.60
N GLY A 319 28.33 6.39 -8.39
CA GLY A 319 27.30 5.46 -7.96
C GLY A 319 27.73 4.58 -6.80
N ALA A 320 28.92 3.98 -6.88
CA ALA A 320 29.48 3.16 -5.80
C ALA A 320 29.64 3.92 -4.47
N LYS A 321 29.80 5.26 -4.50
CA LYS A 321 30.00 6.07 -3.30
C LYS A 321 28.71 6.36 -2.52
N VAL A 322 27.56 6.13 -3.14
CA VAL A 322 26.25 6.41 -2.55
C VAL A 322 25.47 5.14 -2.25
N VAL A 323 25.97 3.97 -2.64
CA VAL A 323 25.38 2.69 -2.24
C VAL A 323 25.45 2.56 -0.73
N ASP A 324 24.41 1.96 -0.14
CA ASP A 324 24.32 1.67 1.28
C ASP A 324 25.60 1.01 1.81
N ALA A 325 26.30 1.72 2.70
CA ALA A 325 27.58 1.27 3.24
C ALA A 325 27.51 -0.09 3.95
N ARG A 326 26.33 -0.49 4.44
CA ARG A 326 26.11 -1.79 5.09
C ARG A 326 26.21 -2.97 4.13
N LEU A 327 26.13 -2.75 2.82
CA LEU A 327 26.33 -3.78 1.80
C LEU A 327 27.80 -4.13 1.57
N GLY A 328 28.75 -3.32 2.07
CA GLY A 328 30.18 -3.57 1.86
C GLY A 328 30.51 -3.64 0.36
N GLU A 329 31.05 -4.78 -0.09
CA GLU A 329 31.31 -5.07 -1.51
C GLU A 329 30.29 -6.07 -2.11
N GLU A 330 29.22 -6.40 -1.38
CA GLU A 330 28.19 -7.38 -1.78
C GLU A 330 27.11 -6.77 -2.69
N TYR A 331 27.54 -6.06 -3.73
CA TYR A 331 26.66 -5.52 -4.76
C TYR A 331 27.38 -5.43 -6.11
N ASP A 332 26.61 -5.41 -7.19
CA ASP A 332 27.17 -5.17 -8.52
C ASP A 332 27.18 -3.66 -8.82
N ALA A 333 28.39 -3.11 -9.03
CA ALA A 333 28.56 -1.67 -9.27
C ALA A 333 27.94 -1.21 -10.59
N GLY A 334 27.87 -2.09 -11.60
CA GLY A 334 27.20 -1.82 -12.87
C GLY A 334 25.69 -1.74 -12.69
N GLU A 335 25.09 -2.70 -11.97
CA GLU A 335 23.67 -2.66 -11.61
C GLU A 335 23.35 -1.38 -10.80
N ALA A 336 24.21 -1.01 -9.84
CA ALA A 336 24.01 0.19 -9.03
C ALA A 336 24.08 1.49 -9.84
N ALA A 337 25.07 1.63 -10.73
CA ALA A 337 25.18 2.79 -11.61
C ALA A 337 23.99 2.89 -12.57
N ALA A 338 23.51 1.75 -13.07
CA ALA A 338 22.34 1.70 -13.93
C ALA A 338 21.04 2.05 -13.18
N ALA A 339 20.83 1.52 -11.97
CA ALA A 339 19.71 1.88 -11.11
C ALA A 339 19.68 3.38 -10.79
N LEU A 340 20.84 3.99 -10.51
CA LEU A 340 20.95 5.44 -10.31
C LEU A 340 20.66 6.24 -11.60
N THR A 341 21.00 5.70 -12.76
CA THR A 341 20.64 6.31 -14.06
C THR A 341 19.13 6.30 -14.28
N VAL A 342 18.46 5.16 -14.00
CA VAL A 342 17.00 5.06 -14.05
C VAL A 342 16.36 6.03 -13.05
N ALA A 343 16.89 6.10 -11.82
CA ALA A 343 16.42 7.04 -10.82
C ALA A 343 16.55 8.51 -11.29
N ALA A 344 17.69 8.88 -11.88
CA ALA A 344 17.93 10.23 -12.43
C ALA A 344 16.91 10.61 -13.50
N MET A 345 16.59 9.69 -14.42
CA MET A 345 15.56 9.91 -15.44
C MET A 345 14.17 10.07 -14.81
N CYS A 346 13.86 9.29 -13.78
CA CYS A 346 12.56 9.33 -13.09
C CYS A 346 12.36 10.63 -12.28
N VAL A 347 13.39 11.11 -11.58
CA VAL A 347 13.29 12.31 -10.72
C VAL A 347 13.53 13.63 -11.47
N GLY A 348 13.65 13.60 -12.80
CA GLY A 348 13.88 14.79 -13.62
C GLY A 348 12.81 15.87 -13.46
N ASP A 349 13.21 17.13 -13.57
CA ASP A 349 12.33 18.29 -13.34
C ASP A 349 11.19 18.42 -14.35
N ASN A 350 11.41 17.99 -15.60
CA ASN A 350 10.41 18.01 -16.66
C ASN A 350 9.66 16.67 -16.73
N PRO A 351 8.37 16.62 -16.33
CA PRO A 351 7.59 15.37 -16.38
C PRO A 351 7.49 14.75 -17.77
N GLY A 352 7.58 15.56 -18.83
CA GLY A 352 7.55 15.09 -20.22
C GLY A 352 8.73 14.19 -20.57
N LEU A 353 9.90 14.42 -19.96
CA LEU A 353 11.13 13.67 -20.21
C LEU A 353 11.29 12.44 -19.33
N ARG A 354 10.49 12.32 -18.26
CA ARG A 354 10.50 11.13 -17.41
C ARG A 354 10.01 9.91 -18.22
N PRO A 355 10.60 8.73 -18.07
CA PRO A 355 10.14 7.52 -18.75
C PRO A 355 8.72 7.13 -18.29
N SER A 356 8.06 6.29 -19.07
CA SER A 356 6.89 5.52 -18.64
C SER A 356 7.30 4.37 -17.72
N MET A 357 6.37 3.85 -16.92
CA MET A 357 6.68 2.69 -16.07
C MET A 357 7.01 1.43 -16.90
N THR A 358 6.42 1.29 -18.09
CA THR A 358 6.78 0.25 -19.07
C THR A 358 8.27 0.33 -19.46
N GLU A 359 8.78 1.53 -19.76
CA GLU A 359 10.20 1.73 -20.05
C GLU A 359 11.08 1.47 -18.81
N VAL A 360 10.63 1.89 -17.62
CA VAL A 360 11.34 1.64 -16.35
C VAL A 360 11.46 0.15 -16.05
N VAL A 361 10.38 -0.63 -16.21
CA VAL A 361 10.40 -2.09 -16.04
C VAL A 361 11.41 -2.72 -16.98
N LYS A 362 11.41 -2.32 -18.26
CA LYS A 362 12.37 -2.81 -19.25
C LYS A 362 13.81 -2.49 -18.84
N MET A 363 14.09 -1.24 -18.49
CA MET A 363 15.43 -0.81 -18.06
C MET A 363 15.90 -1.62 -16.84
N LEU A 364 15.08 -1.73 -15.79
CA LEU A 364 15.44 -2.48 -14.58
C LEU A 364 15.67 -3.97 -14.85
N ARG A 365 14.88 -4.58 -15.73
CA ARG A 365 15.07 -5.99 -16.13
C ARG A 365 16.37 -6.21 -16.89
N GLU A 366 16.75 -5.28 -17.76
CA GLU A 366 18.00 -5.35 -18.52
C GLU A 366 19.21 -5.10 -17.62
N THR A 367 19.08 -4.16 -16.67
CA THR A 367 20.20 -3.72 -15.83
C THR A 367 20.42 -4.60 -14.62
N ALA A 368 19.40 -5.30 -14.14
CA ALA A 368 19.47 -6.18 -12.97
C ALA A 368 19.09 -7.63 -13.32
N ALA A 369 19.38 -8.06 -14.55
CA ALA A 369 18.93 -9.35 -15.08
C ALA A 369 19.35 -10.54 -14.19
N ALA A 370 20.55 -10.49 -13.60
CA ALA A 370 21.04 -11.52 -12.68
C ALA A 370 20.30 -11.49 -11.33
N SER A 371 20.02 -10.28 -10.82
CA SER A 371 19.31 -10.05 -9.55
C SER A 371 17.79 -10.24 -9.63
N VAL A 372 17.20 -10.12 -10.83
CA VAL A 372 15.74 -10.16 -11.08
C VAL A 372 15.28 -11.50 -11.66
N ALA A 373 16.18 -12.35 -12.16
CA ALA A 373 15.83 -13.67 -12.65
C ALA A 373 15.33 -14.58 -11.50
N PRO A 374 14.26 -15.38 -11.72
CA PRO A 374 13.87 -16.39 -10.76
C PRO A 374 15.03 -17.39 -10.57
N PRO A 375 15.23 -17.94 -9.36
CA PRO A 375 16.29 -18.93 -9.13
C PRO A 375 16.09 -20.09 -10.10
N VAL A 376 17.13 -20.40 -10.88
CA VAL A 376 17.12 -21.55 -11.79
C VAL A 376 16.89 -22.79 -10.93
N ALA A 377 15.76 -23.47 -11.14
CA ALA A 377 15.48 -24.73 -10.47
C ALA A 377 16.58 -25.73 -10.84
N VAL A 378 17.48 -26.01 -9.89
CA VAL A 378 18.43 -27.11 -10.01
C VAL A 378 17.61 -28.39 -9.96
N MET A 379 17.32 -28.96 -11.13
CA MET A 379 16.71 -30.28 -11.22
C MET A 379 17.63 -31.28 -10.51
N PRO A 380 17.12 -32.08 -9.56
CA PRO A 380 17.96 -33.06 -8.88
C PRO A 380 18.49 -34.06 -9.91
N ALA A 381 19.81 -34.29 -9.86
CA ALA A 381 20.48 -35.25 -10.72
C ALA A 381 19.77 -36.61 -10.59
N LYS A 382 19.33 -37.17 -11.72
CA LYS A 382 18.75 -38.52 -11.78
C LYS A 382 19.74 -39.48 -11.14
N ALA A 383 19.33 -40.10 -10.03
CA ALA A 383 20.02 -41.25 -9.48
C ALA A 383 20.11 -42.30 -10.60
N LYS A 384 21.34 -42.69 -10.95
CA LYS A 384 21.58 -43.86 -11.80
C LYS A 384 21.20 -45.08 -10.96
N ASP A 385 20.07 -45.69 -11.28
CA ASP A 385 19.76 -47.04 -10.79
C ASP A 385 20.86 -47.98 -11.28
N GLY A 386 21.62 -48.50 -10.32
CA GLY A 386 22.64 -49.52 -10.51
C GLY A 386 21.99 -50.85 -10.86
N ARG A 387 22.54 -51.49 -11.89
CA ARG A 387 22.18 -52.81 -12.41
C ARG A 387 22.72 -53.93 -11.52
#